data_AF-A0A813JU91-F1
#
_entry.id   AF-A0A813JU91-F1
#
_cell.length_a   1.000
_cell.length_b   1.000
_cell.length_c   1.000
_cell.angle_alpha   90.00
_cell.angle_beta   90.00
_cell.angle_gamma   90.00
#
_symmetry.space_group_name_H-M   'P 1'
#
loop_
_entity.id
_entity.type
_entity.pdbx_description
1 polymer ?
#
loop_
_entity_poly.entity_id
_entity_poly.type
_entity_poly.pdbx_seq_one_letter_code
_entity_poly.pdbx_strand_id
1 'polypeptide(L)'
;CRLSSNCSQPLRAWSTGSRGRCGAKMLQIYKNEAITHVQREQMEIRQMELDWYTRNYDTMAMQAAMFAGFAFEQITEPVPEGTNKMLEVVYVVLTASTLGFELCVCMSCTFCCIFGKGLALRGPNGARSVHIAIDNLHKEQKLVFTQFLLGIVGYLLSHVVEMWIYFRPRIAFTVSIPLVIFFLAIVYYVVTIVDQLLLTDDKALDGQIDAWSPYERIQDLDEEIYRPLDNKHQLYKNGRTMSTNGGTGIS
;
A
#
# COMPACT_ATOMS: atom_id res chain seq x y z
N CYS A 1 59.84 7.18 19.16
CA CYS A 1 59.77 8.50 19.86
C CYS A 1 59.11 8.29 21.22
N ARG A 2 59.90 8.13 22.30
CA ARG A 2 60.10 9.10 23.41
C ARG A 2 58.80 9.77 23.88
N LEU A 3 58.24 9.34 25.03
CA LEU A 3 58.53 9.78 26.42
C LEU A 3 58.11 11.23 26.72
N SER A 4 57.12 11.39 27.63
CA SER A 4 57.14 12.26 28.83
C SER A 4 55.71 12.38 29.37
N SER A 5 55.28 11.70 30.44
CA SER A 5 55.52 11.94 31.87
C SER A 5 55.11 13.31 32.43
N ASN A 6 54.25 13.22 33.46
CA ASN A 6 54.00 14.13 34.57
C ASN A 6 53.19 15.43 34.36
N CYS A 7 51.97 15.42 34.89
CA CYS A 7 51.56 16.48 35.81
C CYS A 7 50.71 15.89 36.95
N SER A 8 51.26 16.00 38.15
CA SER A 8 50.74 15.50 39.42
C SER A 8 49.81 16.55 40.05
N GLN A 9 48.57 16.14 40.34
CA GLN A 9 47.71 16.43 41.53
C GLN A 9 47.76 17.81 42.23
N PRO A 10 46.61 18.38 42.70
CA PRO A 10 46.01 17.84 43.94
C PRO A 10 44.47 17.88 44.06
N LEU A 11 44.01 16.92 44.88
CA LEU A 11 42.76 16.90 45.65
C LEU A 11 42.27 18.28 46.08
N ARG A 12 41.02 18.62 45.74
CA ARG A 12 40.17 19.48 46.57
C ARG A 12 38.68 19.31 46.24
N ALA A 13 37.91 19.10 47.32
CA ALA A 13 36.45 19.16 47.41
C ALA A 13 35.66 18.07 46.65
N TRP A 14 35.50 16.91 47.29
CA TRP A 14 34.28 16.13 47.14
C TRP A 14 33.09 16.99 47.57
N SER A 15 32.35 17.53 46.60
CA SER A 15 31.01 18.03 46.85
C SER A 15 30.08 16.83 47.01
N THR A 16 29.74 16.54 48.26
CA THR A 16 28.66 15.66 48.66
C THR A 16 27.33 16.35 48.31
N GLY A 17 26.96 16.35 47.02
CA GLY A 17 25.71 16.97 46.56
C GLY A 17 25.19 16.51 45.18
N SER A 18 25.91 15.63 44.47
CA SER A 18 25.63 15.37 43.04
C SER A 18 25.42 13.90 42.66
N ARG A 19 25.27 12.97 43.62
CA ARG A 19 25.07 11.54 43.28
C ARG A 19 23.70 11.22 42.67
N GLY A 20 22.67 12.06 42.84
CA GLY A 20 21.34 11.82 42.27
C GLY A 20 21.16 12.23 40.80
N ARG A 21 21.97 13.16 40.28
CA ARG A 21 21.76 13.72 38.92
C ARG A 21 22.36 12.89 37.79
N CYS A 22 23.42 12.12 38.04
CA CYS A 22 24.04 11.28 37.02
C CYS A 22 23.22 10.01 36.72
N GLY A 23 22.66 9.39 37.77
CA GLY A 23 21.77 8.23 37.62
C GLY A 23 20.48 8.56 36.86
N ALA A 24 19.89 9.73 37.11
CA ALA A 24 18.71 10.20 36.38
C ALA A 24 19.00 10.45 34.88
N LYS A 25 20.16 11.02 34.54
CA LYS A 25 20.56 11.22 33.13
C LYS A 25 20.83 9.91 32.41
N MET A 26 21.48 8.95 33.06
CA MET A 26 21.76 7.65 32.46
C MET A 26 20.46 6.85 32.23
N LEU A 27 19.51 6.90 33.17
CA LEU A 27 18.19 6.26 33.01
C LEU A 27 17.37 6.88 31.86
N GLN A 28 17.46 8.20 31.66
CA GLN A 28 16.81 8.88 30.53
C GLN A 28 17.37 8.42 29.18
N ILE A 29 18.68 8.18 29.10
CA ILE A 29 19.31 7.65 27.87
C ILE A 29 18.78 6.24 27.57
N TYR A 30 18.78 5.34 28.56
CA TYR A 30 18.22 3.99 28.38
C TYR A 30 16.74 4.01 28.01
N LYS A 31 15.96 4.93 28.60
CA LYS A 31 14.56 5.12 28.24
C LYS A 31 14.41 5.56 26.78
N ASN A 32 15.19 6.55 26.34
CA ASN A 32 15.13 7.03 24.97
C ASN A 32 15.62 5.97 23.98
N GLU A 33 16.69 5.24 24.31
CA GLU A 33 17.19 4.14 23.50
C GLU A 33 16.13 3.04 23.33
N ALA A 34 15.46 2.65 24.42
CA ALA A 34 14.37 1.67 24.37
C ALA A 34 13.17 2.16 23.54
N ILE A 35 12.78 3.43 23.69
CA ILE A 35 11.68 4.01 22.89
C ILE A 35 12.05 4.04 21.41
N THR A 36 13.25 4.50 21.07
CA THR A 36 13.73 4.54 19.68
C THR A 36 13.81 3.14 19.07
N HIS A 37 14.21 2.14 19.86
CA HIS A 37 14.24 0.75 19.41
C HIS A 37 12.84 0.24 19.04
N VAL A 38 11.86 0.42 19.93
CA VAL A 38 10.47 0.00 19.68
C VAL A 38 9.85 0.77 18.51
N GLN A 39 10.11 2.07 18.40
CA GLN A 39 9.64 2.87 17.26
C GLN A 39 10.20 2.36 15.93
N ARG A 40 11.48 1.96 15.91
CA ARG A 40 12.11 1.37 14.72
C ARG A 40 11.46 0.04 14.34
N GLU A 41 11.22 -0.83 15.32
CA GLU A 41 10.54 -2.11 15.09
C GLU A 41 9.11 -1.90 14.58
N GLN A 42 8.35 -0.96 15.15
CA GLN A 42 7.00 -0.64 14.68
C GLN A 42 7.02 -0.14 13.22
N MET A 43 7.97 0.74 12.87
CA MET A 43 8.14 1.20 11.49
C MET A 43 8.51 0.08 10.52
N GLU A 44 9.32 -0.88 10.96
CA GLU A 44 9.68 -2.05 10.17
C GLU A 44 8.47 -2.94 9.90
N ILE A 45 7.62 -3.15 10.92
CA ILE A 45 6.34 -3.89 10.76
C ILE A 45 5.44 -3.22 9.73
N ARG A 46 5.28 -1.90 9.81
CA ARG A 46 4.48 -1.14 8.84
C ARG A 46 5.04 -1.20 7.42
N GLN A 47 6.36 -1.16 7.27
CA GLN A 47 6.98 -1.34 5.97
C GLN A 47 6.68 -2.74 5.39
N MET A 48 6.75 -3.79 6.23
CA MET A 48 6.39 -5.14 5.81
C MET A 48 4.93 -5.27 5.39
N GLU A 49 4.00 -4.62 6.10
CA GLU A 49 2.58 -4.56 5.73
C GLU A 49 2.37 -3.86 4.39
N LEU A 50 2.98 -2.69 4.19
CA LEU A 50 2.90 -1.96 2.93
C LEU A 50 3.42 -2.80 1.74
N ASP A 51 4.53 -3.50 1.94
CA ASP A 51 5.10 -4.39 0.93
C ASP A 51 4.21 -5.61 0.68
N TRP A 52 3.53 -6.12 1.71
CA TRP A 52 2.53 -7.19 1.58
C TRP A 52 1.34 -6.74 0.72
N TYR A 53 0.72 -5.59 1.02
CA TYR A 53 -0.38 -5.05 0.21
C TYR A 53 0.06 -4.83 -1.24
N THR A 54 1.21 -4.19 -1.45
CA THR A 54 1.71 -3.94 -2.81
C THR A 54 1.93 -5.24 -3.58
N ARG A 55 2.52 -6.27 -2.95
CA ARG A 55 2.76 -7.56 -3.61
C ARG A 55 1.45 -8.27 -3.96
N ASN A 56 0.43 -8.16 -3.12
CA ASN A 56 -0.90 -8.69 -3.41
C ASN A 56 -1.54 -7.99 -4.61
N TYR A 57 -1.52 -6.66 -4.64
CA TYR A 57 -2.04 -5.90 -5.77
C TYR A 57 -1.30 -6.19 -7.08
N ASP A 58 0.02 -6.36 -7.04
CA ASP A 58 0.82 -6.72 -8.22
C ASP A 58 0.44 -8.12 -8.74
N THR A 59 0.30 -9.09 -7.83
CA THR A 59 -0.14 -10.45 -8.19
C THR A 59 -1.54 -10.45 -8.79
N MET A 60 -2.47 -9.69 -8.20
CA MET A 60 -3.84 -9.52 -8.73
C MET A 60 -3.83 -8.83 -10.09
N ALA A 61 -3.04 -7.77 -10.27
CA ALA A 61 -2.95 -7.05 -11.54
C ALA A 61 -2.43 -7.96 -12.67
N MET A 62 -1.44 -8.80 -12.39
CA MET A 62 -0.93 -9.77 -13.37
C MET A 62 -1.99 -10.80 -13.78
N GLN A 63 -2.75 -11.32 -12.81
CA GLN A 63 -3.83 -12.27 -13.10
C GLN A 63 -4.98 -11.60 -13.86
N ALA A 64 -5.37 -10.39 -13.45
CA ALA A 64 -6.40 -9.61 -14.13
C ALA A 64 -6.00 -9.30 -15.59
N ALA A 65 -4.75 -8.89 -15.83
CA ALA A 65 -4.23 -8.67 -17.17
C ALA A 65 -4.27 -9.94 -18.04
N MET A 66 -3.99 -11.11 -17.44
CA MET A 66 -4.09 -12.40 -18.12
C MET A 66 -5.54 -12.71 -18.53
N PHE A 67 -6.51 -12.57 -17.61
CA PHE A 67 -7.93 -12.78 -17.92
C PHE A 67 -8.46 -11.78 -18.95
N ALA A 68 -8.04 -10.50 -18.88
CA ALA A 68 -8.36 -9.51 -19.88
C ALA A 68 -7.84 -9.91 -21.27
N GLY A 69 -6.62 -10.47 -21.34
CA GLY A 69 -6.05 -11.00 -22.58
C GLY A 69 -6.87 -12.17 -23.16
N PHE A 70 -7.26 -13.13 -22.33
CA PHE A 70 -8.10 -14.25 -22.77
C PHE A 70 -9.50 -13.81 -23.20
N ALA A 71 -10.11 -12.86 -22.50
CA ALA A 71 -11.40 -12.28 -22.88
C ALA A 71 -11.28 -11.50 -24.22
N PHE A 72 -10.16 -10.82 -24.45
CA PHE A 72 -9.90 -10.17 -25.74
C PHE A 72 -9.73 -11.18 -26.87
N GLU A 73 -9.04 -12.31 -26.64
CA GLU A 73 -8.93 -13.38 -27.63
C GLU A 73 -10.31 -13.93 -28.00
N GLN A 74 -11.15 -14.23 -27.00
CA GLN A 74 -12.53 -14.70 -27.18
C GLN A 74 -13.39 -13.74 -28.02
N ILE A 75 -13.34 -12.43 -27.76
CA ILE A 75 -14.17 -11.48 -28.49
C ILE A 75 -13.74 -11.31 -29.96
N THR A 76 -12.48 -11.65 -30.28
CA THR A 76 -11.94 -11.57 -31.65
C THR A 76 -12.26 -12.81 -32.50
N GLU A 77 -12.74 -13.90 -31.89
CA GLU A 77 -13.07 -15.11 -32.62
C GLU A 77 -14.41 -14.95 -33.36
N PRO A 78 -14.48 -15.27 -34.67
CA PRO A 78 -15.71 -15.09 -35.44
C PRO A 78 -16.80 -16.08 -35.02
N VAL A 79 -17.97 -15.55 -34.65
CA VAL A 79 -19.14 -16.36 -34.28
C VAL A 79 -19.69 -17.10 -35.51
N PRO A 80 -19.95 -18.42 -35.43
CA PRO A 80 -20.47 -19.21 -36.54
C PRO A 80 -21.86 -18.74 -36.99
N GLU A 81 -22.07 -18.73 -38.32
CA GLU A 81 -23.33 -18.35 -38.95
C GLU A 81 -24.48 -19.32 -38.55
N GLY A 82 -25.66 -18.76 -38.23
CA GLY A 82 -26.84 -19.54 -37.84
C GLY A 82 -27.11 -19.63 -36.34
N THR A 83 -26.31 -18.93 -35.52
CA THR A 83 -26.52 -18.81 -34.07
C THR A 83 -27.70 -17.87 -33.75
N ASN A 84 -28.39 -18.13 -32.63
CA ASN A 84 -29.42 -17.23 -32.14
C ASN A 84 -28.79 -15.89 -31.73
N LYS A 85 -29.25 -14.79 -32.34
CA LYS A 85 -28.78 -13.42 -32.06
C LYS A 85 -28.81 -13.05 -30.58
N MET A 86 -29.77 -13.57 -29.80
CA MET A 86 -29.81 -13.31 -28.37
C MET A 86 -28.65 -13.94 -27.61
N LEU A 87 -28.24 -15.16 -27.97
CA LEU A 87 -27.08 -15.82 -27.35
C LEU A 87 -25.79 -15.08 -27.70
N GLU A 88 -25.66 -14.68 -28.96
CA GLU A 88 -24.52 -13.90 -29.44
C GLU A 88 -24.39 -12.57 -28.69
N VAL A 89 -25.48 -11.83 -28.54
CA VAL A 89 -25.47 -10.56 -27.78
C VAL A 89 -25.11 -10.81 -26.31
N VAL A 90 -25.68 -11.83 -25.67
CA VAL A 90 -25.36 -12.17 -24.27
C VAL A 90 -23.88 -12.53 -24.12
N TYR A 91 -23.34 -13.36 -25.02
CA TYR A 91 -21.92 -13.72 -25.06
C TYR A 91 -21.03 -12.47 -25.17
N VAL A 92 -21.27 -11.63 -26.17
CA VAL A 92 -20.44 -10.43 -26.42
C VAL A 92 -20.51 -9.45 -25.25
N VAL A 93 -21.70 -9.20 -24.68
CA VAL A 93 -21.86 -8.30 -23.54
C VAL A 93 -21.14 -8.84 -22.30
N LEU A 94 -21.20 -10.15 -22.07
CA LEU A 94 -20.58 -10.79 -20.92
C LEU A 94 -19.05 -10.80 -21.04
N THR A 95 -18.50 -11.11 -22.22
CA THR A 95 -17.06 -11.04 -22.49
C THR A 95 -16.54 -9.60 -22.43
N ALA A 96 -17.28 -8.64 -23.01
CA ALA A 96 -16.90 -7.22 -22.97
C ALA A 96 -16.92 -6.64 -21.56
N SER A 97 -17.94 -6.99 -20.75
CA SER A 97 -18.01 -6.57 -19.35
C SER A 97 -16.88 -7.17 -18.51
N THR A 98 -16.56 -8.45 -18.71
CA THR A 98 -15.39 -9.11 -18.10
C THR A 98 -14.11 -8.35 -18.40
N LEU A 99 -13.85 -8.08 -19.69
CA LEU A 99 -12.68 -7.32 -20.12
C LEU A 99 -12.63 -5.93 -19.48
N GLY A 100 -13.77 -5.23 -19.38
CA GLY A 100 -13.86 -3.94 -18.72
C GLY A 100 -13.55 -4.00 -17.21
N PHE A 101 -14.09 -4.99 -16.50
CA PHE A 101 -13.85 -5.17 -15.07
C PHE A 101 -12.38 -5.49 -14.77
N GLU A 102 -11.78 -6.42 -15.52
CA GLU A 102 -10.38 -6.84 -15.33
C GLU A 102 -9.38 -5.71 -15.66
N LEU A 103 -9.62 -4.94 -16.73
CA LEU A 103 -8.80 -3.77 -17.03
C LEU A 103 -8.92 -2.69 -15.95
N CYS A 104 -10.12 -2.47 -15.42
CA CYS A 104 -10.32 -1.52 -14.33
C CYS A 104 -9.66 -1.99 -13.03
N VAL A 105 -9.67 -3.29 -12.71
CA VAL A 105 -8.89 -3.88 -11.60
C VAL A 105 -7.40 -3.63 -11.80
N CYS A 106 -6.86 -3.91 -12.99
CA CYS A 106 -5.45 -3.72 -13.29
C CYS A 106 -5.02 -2.25 -13.10
N MET A 107 -5.84 -1.30 -13.57
CA MET A 107 -5.59 0.14 -13.36
C MET A 107 -5.65 0.52 -11.89
N SER A 108 -6.67 0.07 -11.15
CA SER A 108 -6.82 0.35 -9.72
C SER A 108 -5.65 -0.21 -8.90
N CYS A 109 -5.23 -1.46 -9.13
CA CYS A 109 -4.04 -2.05 -8.51
C CYS A 109 -2.79 -1.22 -8.79
N THR A 110 -2.59 -0.80 -10.05
CA THR A 110 -1.43 -0.01 -10.46
C THR A 110 -1.40 1.34 -9.72
N PHE A 111 -2.54 2.04 -9.64
CA PHE A 111 -2.63 3.29 -8.91
C PHE A 111 -2.42 3.10 -7.40
N CYS A 112 -2.97 2.05 -6.81
CA CYS A 112 -2.75 1.70 -5.40
C CYS A 112 -1.25 1.50 -5.12
N CYS A 113 -0.54 0.75 -5.97
CA CYS A 113 0.90 0.53 -5.82
C CYS A 113 1.73 1.81 -5.98
N ILE A 114 1.41 2.66 -6.96
CA ILE A 114 2.14 3.91 -7.23
C ILE A 114 1.91 4.92 -6.11
N PHE A 115 0.65 5.18 -5.76
CA PHE A 115 0.29 6.19 -4.77
C PHE A 115 0.53 5.71 -3.34
N GLY A 116 0.33 4.42 -3.04
CA GLY A 116 0.60 3.84 -1.73
C GLY A 116 2.08 3.97 -1.36
N LYS A 117 2.99 3.53 -2.24
CA LYS A 117 4.43 3.71 -2.05
C LYS A 117 4.85 5.17 -2.08
N GLY A 118 4.24 5.96 -2.97
CA GLY A 118 4.50 7.39 -3.09
C GLY A 118 4.20 8.15 -1.79
N LEU A 119 3.06 7.88 -1.17
CA LEU A 119 2.64 8.51 0.08
C LEU A 119 3.49 8.05 1.27
N ALA A 120 3.88 6.76 1.30
CA ALA A 120 4.74 6.23 2.35
C ALA A 120 6.16 6.86 2.33
N LEU A 121 6.73 7.11 1.14
CA LEU A 121 8.10 7.65 1.02
C LEU A 121 8.19 9.17 0.99
N ARG A 122 7.18 9.85 0.44
CA ARG A 122 7.19 11.31 0.22
C ARG A 122 6.18 12.07 1.08
N GLY A 123 5.52 11.36 2.00
CA GLY A 123 4.52 11.95 2.87
C GLY A 123 5.12 13.03 3.77
N PRO A 124 4.42 14.16 3.97
CA PRO A 124 4.93 15.29 4.75
C PRO A 124 5.02 15.01 6.26
N ASN A 125 4.48 13.89 6.74
CA ASN A 125 4.42 13.57 8.18
C ASN A 125 5.14 12.25 8.49
N GLY A 126 6.23 11.95 7.77
CA GLY A 126 7.10 10.79 8.00
C GLY A 126 6.35 9.48 8.30
N ALA A 127 6.52 8.97 9.52
CA ALA A 127 5.91 7.73 10.01
C ALA A 127 4.38 7.71 9.88
N ARG A 128 3.71 8.82 10.20
CA ARG A 128 2.24 8.94 10.13
C ARG A 128 1.71 8.80 8.71
N SER A 129 2.47 9.26 7.71
CA SER A 129 2.07 9.12 6.30
C SER A 129 2.09 7.66 5.84
N VAL A 130 2.95 6.81 6.41
CA VAL A 130 2.98 5.37 6.13
C VAL A 130 1.71 4.69 6.64
N HIS A 131 1.29 5.00 7.88
CA HIS A 131 0.03 4.48 8.45
C HIS A 131 -1.18 4.83 7.57
N ILE A 132 -1.31 6.10 7.20
CA ILE A 132 -2.41 6.56 6.34
C ILE A 132 -2.39 5.86 4.98
N ALA A 133 -1.20 5.60 4.42
CA ALA A 133 -1.07 4.88 3.16
C ALA A 133 -1.59 3.44 3.28
N ILE A 134 -1.21 2.72 4.34
CA ILE A 134 -1.64 1.34 4.59
C ILE A 134 -3.15 1.28 4.83
N ASP A 135 -3.72 2.17 5.63
CA ASP A 135 -5.16 2.23 5.89
C ASP A 135 -5.98 2.42 4.60
N ASN A 136 -5.48 3.27 3.71
CA ASN A 136 -6.14 3.51 2.43
C ASN A 136 -6.03 2.30 1.50
N LEU A 137 -4.87 1.64 1.47
CA LEU A 137 -4.71 0.39 0.71
C LEU A 137 -5.63 -0.71 1.24
N HIS A 138 -5.72 -0.88 2.56
CA HIS A 138 -6.61 -1.88 3.17
C HIS A 138 -8.08 -1.65 2.77
N LYS A 139 -8.55 -0.39 2.85
CA LYS A 139 -9.93 -0.03 2.49
C LYS A 139 -10.26 -0.32 1.02
N GLU A 140 -9.33 0.01 0.12
CA GLU A 140 -9.52 -0.20 -1.32
C GLU A 140 -9.42 -1.67 -1.73
N GLN A 141 -8.71 -2.51 -0.96
CA GLN A 141 -8.52 -3.92 -1.30
C GLN A 141 -9.84 -4.67 -1.47
N LYS A 142 -10.82 -4.43 -0.60
CA LYS A 142 -12.12 -5.11 -0.67
C LYS A 142 -12.87 -4.80 -1.97
N LEU A 143 -12.81 -3.54 -2.42
CA LEU A 143 -13.46 -3.11 -3.66
C LEU A 143 -12.76 -3.77 -4.86
N VAL A 144 -11.44 -3.65 -4.94
CA VAL A 144 -10.65 -4.23 -6.03
C VAL A 144 -10.81 -5.75 -6.11
N PHE A 145 -10.81 -6.42 -4.95
CA PHE A 145 -11.02 -7.88 -4.88
C PHE A 145 -12.42 -8.30 -5.32
N THR A 146 -13.46 -7.55 -4.93
CA THR A 146 -14.84 -7.83 -5.36
C THR A 146 -14.98 -7.68 -6.88
N GLN A 147 -14.36 -6.64 -7.44
CA GLN A 147 -14.40 -6.39 -8.88
C GLN A 147 -13.63 -7.46 -9.67
N PHE A 148 -12.48 -7.91 -9.17
CA PHE A 148 -11.73 -9.03 -9.72
C PHE A 148 -12.55 -10.33 -9.71
N LEU A 149 -13.21 -10.63 -8.60
CA LEU A 149 -14.07 -11.81 -8.50
C LEU A 149 -15.25 -11.74 -9.47
N LEU A 150 -15.87 -10.56 -9.62
CA LEU A 150 -16.96 -10.35 -10.58
C LEU A 150 -16.48 -10.56 -12.03
N GLY A 151 -15.26 -10.12 -12.36
CA GLY A 151 -14.61 -10.38 -13.65
C GLY A 151 -14.44 -11.87 -13.91
N ILE A 152 -13.85 -12.61 -12.96
CA ILE A 152 -13.68 -14.07 -13.07
C ILE A 152 -15.02 -14.79 -13.24
N VAL A 153 -16.06 -14.42 -12.48
CA VAL A 153 -17.38 -15.04 -12.60
C VAL A 153 -18.00 -14.74 -13.98
N GLY A 154 -17.87 -13.49 -14.45
CA GLY A 154 -18.30 -13.10 -15.80
C GLY A 154 -17.60 -13.90 -16.89
N TYR A 155 -16.27 -14.06 -16.77
CA TYR A 155 -15.45 -14.84 -17.70
C TYR A 155 -15.91 -16.31 -17.79
N LEU A 156 -16.12 -16.95 -16.64
CA LEU A 156 -16.52 -18.35 -16.56
C LEU A 156 -17.94 -18.56 -17.11
N LEU A 157 -18.86 -17.63 -16.83
CA LEU A 157 -20.20 -17.65 -17.44
C LEU A 157 -20.13 -17.47 -18.96
N SER A 158 -19.19 -16.66 -19.47
CA SER A 158 -19.01 -16.47 -20.91
C SER A 158 -18.56 -17.75 -21.60
N HIS A 159 -17.62 -18.48 -21.00
CA HIS A 159 -17.21 -19.82 -21.45
C HIS A 159 -18.37 -20.81 -21.53
N VAL A 160 -19.30 -20.78 -20.56
CA VAL A 160 -20.50 -21.61 -20.65
C VAL A 160 -21.27 -21.26 -21.93
N VAL A 161 -21.58 -19.98 -22.14
CA VAL A 161 -22.34 -19.53 -23.33
C VAL A 161 -21.61 -19.85 -24.63
N GLU A 162 -20.29 -19.68 -24.69
CA GLU A 162 -19.44 -20.00 -25.84
C GLU A 162 -19.59 -21.47 -26.27
N MET A 163 -19.61 -22.40 -25.31
CA MET A 163 -19.81 -23.84 -25.59
C MET A 163 -21.18 -24.13 -26.22
N TRP A 164 -22.20 -23.33 -25.89
CA TRP A 164 -23.54 -23.45 -26.50
C TRP A 164 -23.61 -22.88 -27.92
N ILE A 165 -22.72 -21.95 -28.27
CA ILE A 165 -22.64 -21.35 -29.60
C ILE A 165 -21.90 -22.30 -30.56
N TYR A 166 -20.75 -22.84 -30.15
CA TYR A 166 -19.88 -23.63 -31.02
C TYR A 166 -20.32 -25.07 -31.23
N PHE A 167 -20.87 -25.72 -30.21
CA PHE A 167 -21.19 -27.15 -30.27
C PHE A 167 -22.67 -27.43 -30.55
N ARG A 168 -22.93 -28.56 -31.21
CA ARG A 168 -24.29 -29.09 -31.34
C ARG A 168 -24.90 -29.31 -29.94
N PRO A 169 -26.22 -29.10 -29.73
CA PRO A 169 -26.82 -29.13 -28.40
C PRO A 169 -26.51 -30.38 -27.59
N ARG A 170 -26.47 -31.56 -28.23
CA ARG A 170 -26.14 -32.83 -27.56
C ARG A 170 -24.71 -32.88 -27.02
N ILE A 171 -23.76 -32.29 -27.73
CA ILE A 171 -22.34 -32.26 -27.33
C ILE A 171 -22.14 -31.15 -26.29
N ALA A 172 -22.76 -29.99 -26.51
CA ALA A 172 -22.73 -28.86 -25.57
C ALA A 172 -23.20 -29.26 -24.17
N PHE A 173 -24.29 -30.05 -24.06
CA PHE A 173 -24.75 -30.58 -22.77
C PHE A 173 -23.70 -31.45 -22.07
N THR A 174 -23.06 -32.36 -22.80
CA THR A 174 -22.05 -33.27 -22.22
C THR A 174 -20.82 -32.51 -21.70
N VAL A 175 -20.41 -31.43 -22.37
CA VAL A 175 -19.24 -30.61 -21.96
C VAL A 175 -19.61 -29.60 -20.88
N SER A 176 -20.81 -29.02 -20.92
CA SER A 176 -21.26 -28.03 -19.93
C SER A 176 -21.46 -28.62 -18.54
N ILE A 177 -21.88 -29.88 -18.40
CA ILE A 177 -22.06 -30.52 -17.09
C ILE A 177 -20.77 -30.49 -16.24
N PRO A 178 -19.63 -31.05 -16.69
CA PRO A 178 -18.40 -30.99 -15.91
C PRO A 178 -17.91 -29.54 -15.73
N LEU A 179 -18.07 -28.67 -16.73
CA LEU A 179 -17.65 -27.27 -16.64
C LEU A 179 -18.42 -26.51 -15.55
N VAL A 180 -19.73 -26.71 -15.46
CA VAL A 180 -20.58 -26.14 -14.41
C VAL A 180 -20.23 -26.71 -13.03
N ILE A 181 -19.90 -28.00 -12.93
CA ILE A 181 -19.44 -28.60 -11.67
C ILE A 181 -18.13 -27.95 -11.21
N PHE A 182 -17.16 -27.80 -12.10
CA PHE A 182 -15.90 -27.11 -11.78
C PHE A 182 -16.14 -25.64 -11.41
N PHE A 183 -17.04 -24.95 -12.13
CA PHE A 183 -17.43 -23.59 -11.81
C PHE A 183 -18.00 -23.45 -10.41
N LEU A 184 -18.98 -24.29 -10.05
CA LEU A 184 -19.59 -24.30 -8.73
C LEU A 184 -18.56 -24.66 -7.64
N ALA A 185 -17.64 -25.59 -7.92
CA ALA A 185 -16.56 -25.92 -7.02
C ALA A 185 -15.61 -24.72 -6.79
N ILE A 186 -15.22 -24.01 -7.85
CA ILE A 186 -14.38 -22.80 -7.75
C ILE A 186 -15.09 -21.74 -6.91
N VAL A 187 -16.36 -21.44 -7.20
CA VAL A 187 -17.12 -20.44 -6.44
C VAL A 187 -17.25 -20.87 -4.97
N TYR A 188 -17.56 -22.14 -4.70
CA TYR A 188 -17.64 -22.67 -3.34
C TYR A 188 -16.31 -22.53 -2.59
N TYR A 189 -15.19 -22.92 -3.20
CA TYR A 189 -13.87 -22.80 -2.58
C TYR A 189 -13.48 -21.35 -2.36
N VAL A 190 -13.72 -20.46 -3.31
CA VAL A 190 -13.41 -19.03 -3.14
C VAL A 190 -14.22 -18.44 -2.00
N VAL A 191 -15.54 -18.68 -1.94
CA VAL A 191 -16.38 -18.19 -0.85
C VAL A 191 -15.94 -18.76 0.49
N THR A 192 -15.61 -20.06 0.55
CA THR A 192 -15.12 -20.71 1.77
C THR A 192 -13.78 -20.13 2.23
N ILE A 193 -12.85 -19.91 1.30
CA ILE A 193 -11.54 -19.30 1.57
C ILE A 193 -11.74 -17.87 2.06
N VAL A 194 -12.58 -17.07 1.41
CA VAL A 194 -12.86 -15.70 1.82
C VAL A 194 -13.48 -15.68 3.22
N ASP A 195 -14.47 -16.51 3.51
CA ASP A 195 -15.10 -16.56 4.84
C ASP A 195 -14.13 -17.00 5.94
N GLN A 196 -13.23 -17.94 5.64
CA GLN A 196 -12.25 -18.46 6.61
C GLN A 196 -11.04 -17.54 6.82
N LEU A 197 -10.56 -16.87 5.77
CA LEU A 197 -9.33 -16.08 5.80
C LEU A 197 -9.58 -14.58 5.98
N LEU A 198 -10.77 -14.08 5.63
CA LEU A 198 -11.09 -12.67 5.83
C LEU A 198 -11.44 -12.44 7.30
N LEU A 199 -10.44 -12.04 8.09
CA LEU A 199 -10.70 -11.55 9.44
C LEU A 199 -11.66 -10.37 9.36
N THR A 200 -12.71 -10.40 10.17
CA THR A 200 -13.56 -9.23 10.41
C THR A 200 -12.70 -8.10 10.93
N ASP A 201 -12.86 -6.89 10.37
CA ASP A 201 -12.05 -5.70 10.71
C ASP A 201 -11.97 -5.46 12.23
N ASP A 202 -13.02 -5.84 12.98
CA ASP A 202 -13.10 -5.72 14.45
C ASP A 202 -12.08 -6.59 15.23
N LYS A 203 -11.51 -7.62 14.59
CA LYS A 203 -10.56 -8.57 15.20
C LYS A 203 -9.18 -8.52 14.57
N ALA A 204 -9.00 -7.73 13.51
CA ALA A 204 -7.71 -7.60 12.86
C ALA A 204 -6.75 -6.85 13.81
N LEU A 205 -5.69 -7.55 14.23
CA LEU A 205 -4.57 -6.91 14.91
C LEU A 205 -3.78 -6.14 13.87
N ASP A 206 -4.07 -4.86 13.75
CA ASP A 206 -3.26 -3.95 12.94
C ASP A 206 -1.94 -3.69 13.67
N GLY A 207 -0.85 -3.45 12.93
CA GLY A 207 0.45 -3.07 13.49
C GLY A 207 0.44 -1.73 14.24
N GLN A 208 -0.72 -1.07 14.38
CA GLN A 208 -0.90 0.13 15.18
C GLN A 208 -1.04 -0.24 16.65
N ILE A 209 -0.06 0.15 17.44
CA ILE A 209 -0.19 0.09 18.89
C ILE A 209 -0.60 1.49 19.34
N ASP A 210 -1.89 1.68 19.65
CA ASP A 210 -2.47 2.97 20.05
C ASP A 210 -1.73 3.65 21.23
N ALA A 211 -1.11 2.83 22.08
CA ALA A 211 -0.31 3.30 23.22
C ALA A 211 0.89 4.18 22.80
N TRP A 212 1.35 4.08 21.56
CA TRP A 212 2.50 4.84 21.04
C TRP A 212 2.13 6.06 20.19
N SER A 213 0.85 6.31 19.91
CA SER A 213 0.42 7.50 19.16
C SER A 213 0.93 8.84 19.73
N PRO A 214 1.14 9.01 21.06
CA PRO A 214 1.74 10.24 21.58
C PRO A 214 3.22 10.42 21.17
N TYR A 215 3.93 9.32 20.92
CA TYR A 215 5.36 9.33 20.57
C TYR A 215 5.59 9.53 19.08
N GLU A 216 4.69 9.05 18.23
CA GLU A 216 4.68 9.37 16.79
C GLU A 216 4.55 10.89 16.59
N ARG A 217 3.70 11.54 17.39
CA ARG A 217 3.58 13.00 17.38
C ARG A 217 4.88 13.71 17.79
N ILE A 218 5.69 13.12 18.64
CA ILE A 218 6.95 13.73 19.11
C ILE A 218 8.01 13.70 18.00
N GLN A 219 7.99 12.68 17.13
CA GLN A 219 8.92 12.62 15.99
C GLN A 219 8.60 13.70 14.94
N ASP A 220 7.31 14.02 14.75
CA ASP A 220 6.87 15.16 13.93
C ASP A 220 7.15 16.52 14.58
N LEU A 221 7.32 16.59 15.91
CA LEU A 221 7.63 17.84 16.62
C LEU A 221 9.00 18.40 16.23
N ASP A 222 9.98 17.55 15.89
CA ASP A 222 11.27 18.02 15.40
C ASP A 222 11.09 18.82 14.09
N GLU A 223 10.23 18.36 13.19
CA GLU A 223 9.89 19.09 11.96
C GLU A 223 9.20 20.44 12.25
N GLU A 224 8.31 20.47 13.25
CA GLU A 224 7.66 21.70 13.71
C GLU A 224 8.63 22.67 14.42
N ILE A 225 9.67 22.15 15.08
CA ILE A 225 10.76 22.94 15.70
C ILE A 225 11.69 23.53 14.62
N TYR A 226 11.93 22.82 13.49
CA TYR A 226 12.77 23.30 12.40
C TYR A 226 12.04 24.23 11.41
N ARG A 227 10.72 24.09 11.21
CA ARG A 227 9.89 25.00 10.37
C ARG A 227 10.06 26.51 10.64
N PRO A 228 10.07 27.00 11.90
CA PRO A 228 10.23 28.43 12.18
C PRO A 228 11.64 28.96 11.88
N LEU A 229 12.66 28.10 11.85
CA LEU A 229 14.01 28.49 11.44
C LEU A 229 14.11 28.78 9.94
N ASP A 230 13.40 28.00 9.12
CA ASP A 230 13.41 28.16 7.67
C ASP A 230 12.67 29.44 7.24
N ASN A 231 11.55 29.77 7.90
CA ASN A 231 10.84 31.03 7.71
C ASN A 231 11.71 32.26 8.05
N LYS A 232 12.52 32.19 9.12
CA LYS A 232 13.47 33.26 9.44
C LYS A 232 14.60 33.37 8.41
N HIS A 233 15.05 32.25 7.87
CA HIS A 233 16.08 32.23 6.83
C HIS A 233 15.57 32.82 5.51
N GLN A 234 14.32 32.51 5.12
CA GLN A 234 13.67 33.13 3.96
C GLN A 234 13.45 34.64 4.14
N LEU A 235 13.02 35.08 5.32
CA LEU A 235 12.89 36.51 5.62
C LEU A 235 14.24 37.24 5.54
N TYR A 236 15.32 36.62 6.02
CA TYR A 236 16.66 37.18 5.90
C TYR A 236 17.14 37.24 4.44
N LYS A 237 16.80 36.23 3.64
CA LYS A 237 17.14 36.17 2.20
C LYS A 237 16.37 37.21 1.38
N ASN A 238 15.06 37.37 1.64
CA ASN A 238 14.21 38.39 1.01
C ASN A 238 14.58 39.81 1.45
N GLY A 239 15.03 40.00 2.69
CA GLY A 239 15.58 41.29 3.15
C GLY A 239 16.90 41.66 2.47
N ARG A 240 17.74 40.67 2.12
CA ARG A 240 19.03 40.90 1.46
C ARG A 240 18.89 41.19 -0.05
N THR A 241 17.89 40.64 -0.74
CA THR A 241 17.64 40.92 -2.17
C THR A 241 17.05 42.31 -2.43
N MET A 242 16.32 42.89 -1.47
CA MET A 242 15.85 44.28 -1.60
C MET A 242 16.98 45.32 -1.50
N SER A 243 18.11 44.98 -0.88
CA SER A 243 19.20 45.93 -0.70
C SER A 243 20.16 46.02 -1.90
N THR A 244 20.11 45.07 -2.85
CA THR A 244 21.06 44.98 -3.98
C THR A 244 20.56 45.57 -5.30
N ASN A 245 19.29 45.99 -5.41
CA ASN A 245 18.71 46.49 -6.66
C ASN A 245 18.62 48.04 -6.76
N GLY A 246 19.28 48.77 -5.86
CA GLY A 246 19.23 50.23 -5.79
C GLY A 246 20.36 50.97 -6.52
N GLY A 247 21.14 50.31 -7.39
CA GLY A 247 22.40 50.85 -7.91
C GLY A 247 22.62 50.69 -9.41
N THR A 248 21.72 51.17 -10.26
CA THR A 248 22.01 51.41 -11.68
C THR A 248 21.05 52.47 -12.21
N GLY A 249 21.55 53.69 -12.42
CA GLY A 249 20.74 54.77 -12.97
C GLY A 249 21.41 56.14 -12.93
N ILE A 250 22.71 56.24 -13.23
CA ILE A 250 23.33 57.51 -13.63
C ILE A 250 24.34 57.20 -14.74
N SER A 251 23.90 57.35 -15.99
CA SER A 251 24.69 57.75 -17.16
C SER A 251 23.73 58.07 -18.29
#